data_AF-A0A8H7BH12-F1
#
_entry.id   AF-A0A8H7BH12-F1
#
_cell.length_a   1.000
_cell.length_b   1.000
_cell.length_c   1.000
_cell.angle_alpha   90.00
_cell.angle_beta   90.00
_cell.angle_gamma   90.00
#
_symmetry.space_group_name_H-M   'P 1'
#
loop_
_entity.id
_entity.type
_entity.pdbx_description
1 polymer ?
#
loop_
_entity_poly.entity_id
_entity_poly.type
_entity_poly.pdbx_seq_one_letter_code
_entity_poly.pdbx_strand_id
1 'polypeptide(L)'
;MADALPSPLPEPSATHAASVFTPINLILLSLFALVVYLRLKPAAPQTLPRAPPPTVFRTFTPPSLFPYNGLNNMPVYLAVRGRVFDVTSGRNFYGPGGPYANFAGRDASRGLACGSFDEDMLTKDLDGPLDTLENLDAEQLDALRGWEERFEEKYLVVGKPLAWTLLLLGAIAYAYSKRAHLQNNICRLRLPLLSTPVKQKAEHVYSEFAYDDITSLSNFNLDTAQPLKLRPFKPKYHMTMALENATLNDLIAMDNTYRERLQIRSRLIEKERYEVLACNSEAVPAVLELYEWLTRTYLPLRFPSLYAITESGKHLRNHVTDSLIPLHMTHGEEALEILGSNIDTEFLLLTPSPFASEPLDGSSFGTTTQTKYLLTAFINCFPSGFNTRSKLNQLLAAIHAPVPGYAAKLEKSMDRFFANLPVGKIVKRSNWSISTNGELFCLEGNHMSEEDLAQKQKIEAEEEIDLDKTVTYQYPLRELRDEGSGEVLAEAIDGLGLGSAPGMTIYKRQVIWGDKVKAFLKGEIDA
;
A
#
# COMPACT_ATOMS: atom_id res chain seq x y z
N MET A 1 -90.34 -18.55 71.54
CA MET A 1 -90.54 -19.22 70.25
C MET A 1 -90.90 -18.14 69.24
N ALA A 2 -90.22 -17.91 68.14
CA ALA A 2 -89.28 -18.72 67.38
C ALA A 2 -88.24 -17.83 66.65
N ASP A 3 -87.04 -18.39 66.54
CA ASP A 3 -85.98 -18.27 65.53
C ASP A 3 -85.87 -17.03 64.64
N ALA A 4 -84.76 -16.30 64.85
CA ALA A 4 -84.10 -15.49 63.83
C ALA A 4 -82.92 -16.29 63.27
N LEU A 5 -82.99 -16.68 61.99
CA LEU A 5 -81.91 -17.31 61.25
C LEU A 5 -80.80 -16.28 60.93
N PRO A 6 -79.51 -16.62 61.11
CA PRO A 6 -78.39 -15.76 60.72
C PRO A 6 -78.06 -15.89 59.22
N SER A 7 -77.65 -14.76 58.62
CA SER A 7 -77.22 -14.62 57.22
C SER A 7 -75.99 -15.47 56.88
N PRO A 8 -75.88 -16.01 55.65
CA PRO A 8 -74.70 -16.76 55.21
C PRO A 8 -73.49 -15.84 54.93
N LEU A 9 -72.30 -16.34 55.26
CA LEU A 9 -70.99 -15.72 55.01
C LEU A 9 -70.69 -15.66 53.49
N PRO A 10 -69.91 -14.67 53.02
CA PRO A 10 -69.51 -14.59 51.61
C PRO A 10 -68.47 -15.65 51.23
N GLU A 11 -68.68 -16.31 50.10
CA GLU A 11 -67.74 -17.27 49.49
C GLU A 11 -66.49 -16.57 48.91
N PRO A 12 -65.32 -17.25 48.89
CA PRO A 12 -64.08 -16.70 48.35
C PRO A 12 -64.14 -16.53 46.83
N SER A 13 -63.64 -15.40 46.33
CA SER A 13 -63.53 -15.10 44.92
C SER A 13 -62.57 -16.06 44.20
N ALA A 14 -63.08 -16.73 43.16
CA ALA A 14 -62.30 -17.59 42.29
C ALA A 14 -61.18 -16.78 41.61
N THR A 15 -59.92 -17.15 41.86
CA THR A 15 -58.75 -16.58 41.19
C THR A 15 -58.73 -17.07 39.74
N HIS A 16 -59.02 -16.20 38.78
CA HIS A 16 -58.90 -16.51 37.36
C HIS A 16 -57.41 -16.70 37.00
N ALA A 17 -57.02 -17.94 36.69
CA ALA A 17 -55.74 -18.20 36.05
C ALA A 17 -55.75 -17.59 34.64
N ALA A 18 -54.88 -16.61 34.38
CA ALA A 18 -54.75 -16.00 33.07
C ALA A 18 -54.25 -17.03 32.05
N SER A 19 -54.96 -17.17 30.94
CA SER A 19 -54.60 -18.10 29.87
C SER A 19 -53.24 -17.71 29.27
N VAL A 20 -52.38 -18.71 29.08
CA VAL A 20 -51.04 -18.55 28.50
C VAL A 20 -51.10 -18.11 27.03
N PHE A 21 -52.27 -18.26 26.38
CA PHE A 21 -52.54 -17.85 25.00
C PHE A 21 -53.11 -16.43 24.93
N THR A 22 -52.37 -15.46 25.46
CA THR A 22 -52.69 -14.05 25.23
C THR A 22 -52.21 -13.60 23.85
N PRO A 23 -52.85 -12.58 23.24
CA PRO A 23 -52.36 -11.99 21.99
C PRO A 23 -50.90 -11.52 22.09
N ILE A 24 -50.49 -11.05 23.27
CA ILE A 24 -49.12 -10.62 23.57
C ILE A 24 -48.16 -11.80 23.49
N ASN A 25 -48.49 -12.95 24.11
CA ASN A 25 -47.62 -14.12 24.07
C ASN A 25 -47.49 -14.71 22.65
N LEU A 26 -48.55 -14.61 21.83
CA LEU A 26 -48.50 -15.01 20.42
C LEU A 26 -47.61 -14.10 19.58
N ILE A 27 -47.64 -12.79 19.83
CA ILE A 27 -46.74 -11.82 19.19
C ILE A 27 -45.28 -12.09 19.60
N LEU A 28 -45.03 -12.31 20.90
CA LEU A 28 -43.70 -12.61 21.43
C LEU A 28 -43.14 -13.92 20.87
N LEU A 29 -43.97 -14.97 20.77
CA LEU A 29 -43.59 -16.25 20.17
C LEU A 29 -43.25 -16.09 18.68
N SER A 30 -44.01 -15.27 17.94
CA SER A 30 -43.77 -15.00 16.52
C SER A 30 -42.47 -14.23 16.30
N LEU A 31 -42.20 -13.23 17.14
CA LEU A 31 -40.93 -12.48 17.15
C LEU A 31 -39.75 -13.39 17.48
N PHE A 32 -39.90 -14.25 18.49
CA PHE A 32 -38.87 -15.22 18.87
C PHE A 32 -38.57 -16.18 17.72
N ALA A 33 -39.60 -16.74 17.08
CA ALA A 33 -39.43 -17.62 15.92
C ALA A 33 -38.76 -16.90 14.73
N LEU A 34 -39.10 -15.63 14.49
CA LEU A 34 -38.46 -14.82 13.44
C LEU A 34 -36.98 -14.59 13.72
N VAL A 35 -36.62 -14.23 14.97
CA VAL A 35 -35.22 -14.02 15.36
C VAL A 35 -34.42 -15.32 15.24
N VAL A 36 -34.98 -16.45 15.69
CA VAL A 36 -34.36 -17.77 15.53
C VAL A 36 -34.17 -18.11 14.05
N TYR A 37 -35.18 -17.87 13.21
CA TYR A 37 -35.07 -18.07 11.77
C TYR A 37 -33.98 -17.20 11.13
N LEU A 38 -33.89 -15.92 11.49
CA LEU A 38 -32.87 -15.01 10.98
C LEU A 38 -31.45 -15.38 11.46
N ARG A 39 -31.31 -15.98 12.64
CA ARG A 39 -30.02 -16.46 13.17
C ARG A 39 -29.58 -17.81 12.60
N LEU A 40 -30.53 -18.70 12.30
CA LEU A 40 -30.26 -20.04 11.77
C LEU A 40 -30.30 -20.11 10.24
N LYS A 41 -30.64 -19.02 9.55
CA LYS A 41 -30.61 -18.95 8.09
C LYS A 41 -29.16 -19.18 7.62
N PRO A 42 -28.87 -20.26 6.86
CA PRO A 42 -27.53 -20.50 6.37
C PRO A 42 -27.06 -19.31 5.53
N ALA A 43 -25.84 -18.85 5.77
CA ALA A 43 -25.21 -17.86 4.91
C ALA A 43 -25.23 -18.38 3.46
N ALA A 44 -25.54 -17.50 2.51
CA ALA A 44 -25.47 -17.86 1.09
C ALA A 44 -24.06 -18.45 0.82
N PRO A 45 -23.94 -19.58 0.11
CA PRO A 45 -22.65 -20.14 -0.23
C PRO A 45 -21.82 -19.05 -0.90
N GLN A 46 -20.63 -18.78 -0.39
CA GLN A 46 -19.73 -17.85 -1.04
C GLN A 46 -19.44 -18.39 -2.44
N THR A 47 -20.00 -17.75 -3.47
CA THR A 47 -19.60 -18.03 -4.84
C THR A 47 -18.21 -17.45 -5.00
N LEU A 48 -17.19 -18.32 -5.04
CA LEU A 48 -15.84 -17.91 -5.38
C LEU A 48 -15.92 -17.08 -6.68
N PRO A 49 -15.24 -15.91 -6.76
CA PRO A 49 -15.16 -15.18 -8.01
C PRO A 49 -14.67 -16.14 -9.10
N ARG A 50 -15.37 -16.15 -10.23
CA ARG A 50 -15.02 -17.01 -11.38
C ARG A 50 -13.54 -16.77 -11.67
N ALA A 51 -12.74 -17.83 -11.57
CA ALA A 51 -11.32 -17.75 -11.89
C ALA A 51 -11.16 -17.05 -13.26
N PRO A 52 -10.21 -16.12 -13.41
CA PRO A 52 -9.98 -15.47 -14.69
C PRO A 52 -9.79 -16.55 -15.76
N PRO A 53 -10.28 -16.32 -16.99
CA PRO A 53 -10.17 -17.29 -18.06
C PRO A 53 -8.71 -17.72 -18.23
N PRO A 54 -8.45 -19.01 -18.50
CA PRO A 54 -7.08 -19.52 -18.60
C PRO A 54 -6.30 -18.74 -19.66
N THR A 55 -5.20 -18.13 -19.23
CA THR A 55 -4.33 -17.33 -20.10
C THR A 55 -3.57 -18.25 -21.04
N VAL A 56 -3.95 -18.25 -22.32
CA VAL A 56 -3.23 -19.01 -23.35
C VAL A 56 -1.92 -18.30 -23.63
N PHE A 57 -0.80 -18.99 -23.45
CA PHE A 57 0.52 -18.47 -23.80
C PHE A 57 0.57 -18.15 -25.30
N ARG A 58 0.86 -16.89 -25.65
CA ARG A 58 0.87 -16.40 -27.03
C ARG A 58 2.22 -15.83 -27.42
N THR A 59 2.51 -15.84 -28.71
CA THR A 59 3.69 -15.16 -29.24
C THR A 59 3.27 -13.80 -29.79
N PHE A 60 3.98 -12.75 -29.37
CA PHE A 60 3.66 -11.38 -29.75
C PHE A 60 4.74 -10.79 -30.67
N THR A 61 4.35 -10.17 -31.77
CA THR A 61 5.16 -9.19 -32.51
C THR A 61 4.87 -7.77 -31.98
N PRO A 62 5.76 -6.78 -32.16
CA PRO A 62 5.50 -5.41 -31.71
C PRO A 62 4.15 -4.82 -32.19
N PRO A 63 3.70 -5.03 -33.45
CA PRO A 63 2.39 -4.56 -33.89
C PRO A 63 1.23 -5.31 -33.22
N SER A 64 1.41 -6.59 -32.88
CA SER A 64 0.40 -7.37 -32.18
C SER A 64 0.33 -7.11 -30.67
N LEU A 65 1.44 -6.62 -30.08
CA LEU A 65 1.51 -6.25 -28.66
C LEU A 65 0.91 -4.86 -28.42
N PHE A 66 1.05 -3.95 -29.39
CA PHE A 66 0.62 -2.56 -29.26
C PHE A 66 -0.85 -2.33 -28.85
N PRO A 67 -1.84 -3.11 -29.33
CA PRO A 67 -3.24 -2.95 -28.90
C PRO A 67 -3.48 -3.18 -27.41
N TYR A 68 -2.56 -3.85 -26.71
CA TYR A 68 -2.65 -4.16 -25.28
C TYR A 68 -2.05 -3.03 -24.43
N ASN A 69 -2.48 -1.80 -24.67
CA ASN A 69 -1.97 -0.60 -24.01
C ASN A 69 -2.94 -0.03 -22.95
N GLY A 70 -4.00 -0.77 -22.61
CA GLY A 70 -5.03 -0.30 -21.68
C GLY A 70 -6.03 0.71 -22.25
N LEU A 71 -5.99 1.03 -23.55
CA LEU A 71 -7.07 1.81 -24.18
C LEU A 71 -8.23 0.89 -24.59
N ASN A 72 -9.43 1.45 -24.78
CA ASN A 72 -10.61 0.71 -25.24
C ASN A 72 -10.97 -0.54 -24.40
N ASN A 73 -10.78 -0.47 -23.08
CA ASN A 73 -10.93 -1.60 -22.14
C ASN A 73 -10.06 -2.83 -22.46
N MET A 74 -9.01 -2.67 -23.28
CA MET A 74 -8.01 -3.71 -23.46
C MET A 74 -7.20 -3.92 -22.17
N PRO A 75 -6.66 -5.12 -21.95
CA PRO A 75 -5.66 -5.34 -20.91
C PRO A 75 -4.36 -4.58 -21.23
N VAL A 76 -3.50 -4.43 -20.22
CA VAL A 76 -2.21 -3.75 -20.36
C VAL A 76 -1.11 -4.80 -20.36
N TYR A 77 -0.43 -4.98 -21.49
CA TYR A 77 0.73 -5.86 -21.63
C TYR A 77 1.99 -5.05 -21.91
N LEU A 78 3.14 -5.53 -21.48
CA LEU A 78 4.43 -5.00 -21.91
C LEU A 78 5.47 -6.11 -21.96
N ALA A 79 6.50 -5.94 -22.78
CA ALA A 79 7.59 -6.90 -22.85
C ALA A 79 8.81 -6.45 -22.03
N VAL A 80 9.41 -7.37 -21.29
CA VAL A 80 10.69 -7.19 -20.60
C VAL A 80 11.58 -8.38 -20.91
N ARG A 81 12.78 -8.12 -21.45
CA ARG A 81 13.82 -9.09 -21.75
C ARG A 81 13.32 -10.35 -22.47
N GLY A 82 12.49 -10.16 -23.50
CA GLY A 82 11.99 -11.28 -24.28
C GLY A 82 10.86 -12.09 -23.61
N ARG A 83 10.15 -11.52 -22.63
CA ARG A 83 8.88 -12.07 -22.09
C ARG A 83 7.81 -11.00 -22.08
N VAL A 84 6.56 -11.39 -22.31
CA VAL A 84 5.40 -10.49 -22.28
C VAL A 84 4.63 -10.73 -20.98
N PHE A 85 4.39 -9.67 -20.23
CA PHE A 85 3.72 -9.69 -18.94
C PHE A 85 2.34 -9.03 -19.02
N ASP A 86 1.35 -9.63 -18.38
CA ASP A 86 0.06 -9.00 -18.14
C ASP A 86 0.13 -8.13 -16.88
N VAL A 87 0.23 -6.83 -17.10
CA VAL A 87 0.30 -5.80 -16.06
C VAL A 87 -1.03 -5.10 -15.84
N THR A 88 -2.15 -5.73 -16.24
CA THR A 88 -3.49 -5.15 -16.07
C THR A 88 -3.84 -4.89 -14.61
N SER A 89 -3.34 -5.71 -13.66
CA SER A 89 -3.45 -5.43 -12.22
C SER A 89 -2.71 -4.15 -11.81
N GLY A 90 -1.69 -3.74 -12.57
CA GLY A 90 -0.94 -2.50 -12.44
C GLY A 90 -1.40 -1.37 -13.37
N ARG A 91 -2.65 -1.38 -13.84
CA ARG A 91 -3.18 -0.38 -14.81
C ARG A 91 -3.00 1.07 -14.37
N ASN A 92 -2.95 1.38 -13.07
CA ASN A 92 -2.70 2.74 -12.59
C ASN A 92 -1.24 3.21 -12.78
N PHE A 93 -0.33 2.26 -13.03
CA PHE A 93 1.08 2.52 -13.33
C PHE A 93 1.34 2.49 -14.83
N TYR A 94 0.91 1.43 -15.51
CA TYR A 94 1.23 1.18 -16.92
C TYR A 94 0.06 1.44 -17.88
N GLY A 95 -1.15 1.64 -17.37
CA GLY A 95 -2.30 1.99 -18.20
C GLY A 95 -2.38 3.50 -18.46
N PRO A 96 -3.38 3.93 -19.25
CA PRO A 96 -3.52 5.33 -19.64
C PRO A 96 -3.55 6.28 -18.43
N GLY A 97 -2.70 7.31 -18.43
CA GLY A 97 -2.57 8.28 -17.33
C GLY A 97 -1.68 7.86 -16.16
N GLY A 98 -1.13 6.63 -16.19
CA GLY A 98 -0.12 6.18 -15.23
C GLY A 98 1.28 6.75 -15.53
N PRO A 99 2.17 6.83 -14.51
CA PRO A 99 3.54 7.34 -14.67
C PRO A 99 4.41 6.53 -15.64
N TYR A 100 4.04 5.28 -15.93
CA TYR A 100 4.76 4.34 -16.80
C TYR A 100 3.92 3.89 -18.00
N ALA A 101 2.93 4.71 -18.38
CA ALA A 101 2.02 4.41 -19.49
C ALA A 101 2.72 4.32 -20.86
N ASN A 102 3.90 4.93 -20.98
CA ASN A 102 4.75 4.90 -22.17
C ASN A 102 5.19 3.47 -22.57
N PHE A 103 5.27 2.54 -21.61
CA PHE A 103 5.62 1.13 -21.87
C PHE A 103 4.43 0.25 -22.27
N ALA A 104 3.20 0.76 -22.21
CA ALA A 104 2.00 0.01 -22.50
C ALA A 104 1.97 -0.47 -23.97
N GLY A 105 1.89 -1.78 -24.18
CA GLY A 105 1.90 -2.40 -25.50
C GLY A 105 3.26 -2.34 -26.22
N ARG A 106 4.36 -2.13 -25.49
CA ARG A 106 5.72 -1.95 -26.05
C ARG A 106 6.73 -2.93 -25.45
N ASP A 107 7.90 -3.03 -26.07
CA ASP A 107 9.08 -3.59 -25.42
C ASP A 107 9.71 -2.52 -24.53
N ALA A 108 9.67 -2.76 -23.22
CA ALA A 108 10.17 -1.85 -22.20
C ALA A 108 11.63 -2.13 -21.82
N SER A 109 12.28 -3.15 -22.42
CA SER A 109 13.58 -3.65 -21.99
C SER A 109 14.66 -2.57 -21.90
N ARG A 110 14.82 -1.76 -22.96
CA ARG A 110 15.85 -0.70 -22.97
C ARG A 110 15.53 0.42 -21.99
N GLY A 111 14.29 0.91 -21.96
CA GLY A 111 13.88 1.96 -21.02
C GLY A 111 14.08 1.54 -19.56
N LEU A 112 13.74 0.29 -19.24
CA LEU A 112 13.95 -0.28 -17.90
C LEU A 112 15.44 -0.48 -17.56
N ALA A 113 16.26 -0.91 -18.53
CA ALA A 113 17.70 -1.06 -18.36
C ALA A 113 18.40 0.28 -18.09
N CYS A 114 18.04 1.32 -18.83
CA CYS A 114 18.63 2.65 -18.73
C CYS A 114 17.98 3.53 -17.64
N GLY A 115 16.88 3.07 -17.03
CA GLY A 115 16.09 3.88 -16.08
C GLY A 115 15.43 5.11 -16.70
N SER A 116 15.31 5.15 -18.03
CA SER A 116 14.72 6.25 -18.81
C SER A 116 13.33 5.87 -19.31
N PHE A 117 12.43 6.86 -19.31
CA PHE A 117 11.04 6.75 -19.74
C PHE A 117 10.77 7.60 -20.99
N ASP A 118 11.83 8.10 -21.61
CA ASP A 118 11.73 8.97 -22.78
C ASP A 118 11.20 8.19 -23.98
N GLU A 119 10.41 8.86 -24.83
CA GLU A 119 9.88 8.23 -26.04
C GLU A 119 10.99 7.75 -27.00
N ASP A 120 12.18 8.34 -26.89
CA ASP A 120 13.38 7.97 -27.63
C ASP A 120 13.91 6.58 -27.28
N MET A 121 13.58 6.05 -26.10
CA MET A 121 14.00 4.74 -25.61
C MET A 121 12.95 3.64 -25.86
N LEU A 122 11.82 3.98 -26.49
CA LEU A 122 10.75 3.04 -26.83
C LEU A 122 10.93 2.45 -28.23
N THR A 123 10.31 1.29 -28.47
CA THR A 123 10.15 0.74 -29.83
C THR A 123 9.30 1.68 -30.69
N LYS A 124 9.94 2.60 -31.42
CA LYS A 124 9.27 3.57 -32.29
C LYS A 124 8.77 2.94 -33.58
N ASP A 125 9.61 2.14 -34.22
CA ASP A 125 9.26 1.40 -35.43
C ASP A 125 8.70 0.02 -35.04
N LEU A 126 7.37 -0.13 -35.16
CA LEU A 126 6.70 -1.39 -34.84
C LEU A 126 6.90 -2.45 -35.93
N ASP A 127 7.26 -2.03 -37.15
CA ASP A 127 7.54 -2.94 -38.26
C ASP A 127 9.06 -3.19 -38.44
N GLY A 128 9.89 -2.53 -37.62
CA GLY A 128 11.34 -2.63 -37.62
C GLY A 128 11.90 -3.85 -36.87
N PRO A 129 13.23 -4.05 -36.92
CA PRO A 129 13.88 -5.11 -36.16
C PRO A 129 13.73 -4.89 -34.65
N LEU A 130 13.57 -5.99 -33.90
CA LEU A 130 13.55 -5.93 -32.44
C LEU A 130 14.88 -5.39 -31.92
N ASP A 131 14.80 -4.64 -30.83
CA ASP A 131 15.98 -4.11 -30.16
C ASP A 131 16.87 -5.26 -29.65
N THR A 132 18.12 -5.30 -30.11
CA THR A 132 19.07 -6.36 -29.78
C THR A 132 19.71 -6.18 -28.40
N LEU A 133 19.56 -5.01 -27.78
CA LEU A 133 20.13 -4.67 -26.46
C LEU A 133 21.67 -4.76 -26.40
N GLU A 134 22.36 -4.80 -27.54
CA GLU A 134 23.82 -5.04 -27.64
C GLU A 134 24.68 -3.90 -27.05
N ASN A 135 24.11 -2.72 -26.87
CA ASN A 135 24.80 -1.52 -26.37
C ASN A 135 24.56 -1.24 -24.87
N LEU A 136 24.06 -2.23 -24.11
CA LEU A 136 23.89 -2.10 -22.66
C LEU A 136 25.18 -2.46 -21.92
N ASP A 137 25.58 -1.64 -20.97
CA ASP A 137 26.69 -1.95 -20.07
C ASP A 137 26.30 -2.99 -19.00
N ALA A 138 27.28 -3.43 -18.20
CA ALA A 138 27.07 -4.45 -17.18
C ALA A 138 26.07 -4.03 -16.08
N GLU A 139 26.01 -2.75 -15.73
CA GLU A 139 25.11 -2.22 -14.72
C GLU A 139 23.67 -2.16 -15.26
N GLN A 140 23.49 -1.72 -16.50
CA GLN A 140 22.21 -1.68 -17.20
C GLN A 140 21.65 -3.09 -17.44
N LEU A 141 22.52 -4.06 -17.75
CA LEU A 141 22.13 -5.47 -17.88
C LEU A 141 21.71 -6.06 -16.54
N ASP A 142 22.38 -5.73 -15.44
CA ASP A 142 21.98 -6.16 -14.09
C ASP A 142 20.66 -5.52 -13.66
N ALA A 143 20.47 -4.23 -13.95
CA ALA A 143 19.22 -3.53 -13.75
C ALA A 143 18.07 -4.19 -14.53
N LEU A 144 18.29 -4.55 -15.80
CA LEU A 144 17.31 -5.24 -16.63
C LEU A 144 16.97 -6.63 -16.10
N ARG A 145 17.96 -7.40 -15.62
CA ARG A 145 17.74 -8.69 -14.95
C ARG A 145 16.87 -8.52 -13.71
N GLY A 146 17.20 -7.54 -12.87
CA GLY A 146 16.40 -7.21 -11.69
C GLY A 146 14.97 -6.78 -12.04
N TRP A 147 14.75 -6.13 -13.18
CA TRP A 147 13.40 -5.84 -13.67
C TRP A 147 12.66 -7.09 -14.17
N GLU A 148 13.30 -7.98 -14.94
CA GLU A 148 12.68 -9.23 -15.37
C GLU A 148 12.20 -10.05 -14.15
N GLU A 149 13.06 -10.24 -13.15
CA GLU A 149 12.72 -10.98 -11.92
C GLU A 149 11.52 -10.36 -11.17
N ARG A 150 11.47 -9.02 -11.05
CA ARG A 150 10.35 -8.31 -10.42
C ARG A 150 9.04 -8.52 -11.17
N PHE A 151 9.09 -8.51 -12.50
CA PHE A 151 7.91 -8.71 -13.32
C PHE A 151 7.42 -10.16 -13.27
N GLU A 152 8.33 -11.13 -13.20
CA GLU A 152 7.99 -12.55 -12.98
C GLU A 152 7.34 -12.80 -11.62
N GLU A 153 7.79 -12.10 -10.58
CA GLU A 153 7.19 -12.23 -9.25
C GLU A 153 5.80 -11.58 -9.17
N LYS A 154 5.63 -10.42 -9.80
CA LYS A 154 4.44 -9.57 -9.61
C LYS A 154 3.32 -9.79 -10.64
N TYR A 155 3.68 -10.21 -11.86
CA TYR A 155 2.75 -10.24 -12.99
C TYR A 155 2.77 -11.59 -13.71
N LEU A 156 1.65 -11.91 -14.36
CA LEU A 156 1.52 -13.16 -15.11
C LEU A 156 2.29 -13.05 -16.43
N VAL A 157 3.11 -14.06 -16.74
CA VAL A 157 3.76 -14.18 -18.05
C VAL A 157 2.72 -14.71 -19.05
N VAL A 158 2.37 -13.90 -20.05
CA VAL A 158 1.37 -14.24 -21.07
C VAL A 158 1.97 -14.64 -22.41
N GLY A 159 3.30 -14.49 -22.56
CA GLY A 159 3.95 -14.83 -23.81
C GLY A 159 5.44 -14.56 -23.88
N LYS A 160 5.99 -14.78 -25.08
CA LYS A 160 7.32 -14.36 -25.51
C LYS A 160 7.20 -13.57 -26.82
N PRO A 161 8.07 -12.59 -27.11
CA PRO A 161 8.11 -11.96 -28.40
C PRO A 161 8.68 -12.92 -29.45
N LEU A 162 8.22 -12.82 -30.69
CA LEU A 162 8.65 -13.70 -31.79
C LEU A 162 10.12 -13.40 -32.15
N ALA A 163 11.03 -14.35 -31.89
CA ALA A 163 12.43 -14.22 -32.33
C ALA A 163 12.54 -14.41 -33.85
N TRP A 164 13.22 -13.49 -34.53
CA TRP A 164 13.37 -13.49 -36.00
C TRP A 164 14.09 -14.75 -36.56
N THR A 165 14.84 -15.47 -35.73
CA THR A 165 15.46 -16.76 -36.07
C THR A 165 14.43 -17.84 -36.42
N LEU A 166 13.25 -17.81 -35.80
CA LEU A 166 12.13 -18.71 -36.12
C LEU A 166 11.38 -18.26 -37.38
N LEU A 167 11.37 -16.95 -37.68
CA LEU A 167 10.85 -16.40 -38.93
C LEU A 167 11.70 -16.81 -40.13
N LEU A 168 13.02 -16.95 -39.99
CA LEU A 168 13.90 -17.44 -41.08
C LEU A 168 13.61 -18.91 -41.41
N LEU A 169 13.45 -19.78 -40.41
CA LEU A 169 13.08 -21.18 -40.62
C LEU A 169 11.64 -21.31 -41.16
N GLY A 170 10.72 -20.50 -40.63
CA GLY A 170 9.34 -20.41 -41.09
C GLY A 170 9.21 -19.81 -42.49
N ALA A 171 10.06 -18.85 -42.87
CA ALA A 171 10.08 -18.25 -44.21
C ALA A 171 10.69 -19.18 -45.25
N ILE A 172 11.66 -20.04 -44.87
CA ILE A 172 12.19 -21.10 -45.75
C ILE A 172 11.12 -22.19 -45.95
N ALA A 173 10.44 -22.62 -44.89
CA ALA A 173 9.33 -23.59 -44.98
C ALA A 173 8.11 -23.00 -45.72
N TYR A 174 7.80 -21.73 -45.49
CA TYR A 174 6.74 -20.99 -46.19
C TYR A 174 7.11 -20.77 -47.65
N ALA A 175 8.35 -20.42 -47.99
CA ALA A 175 8.81 -20.34 -49.38
C ALA A 175 8.72 -21.70 -50.09
N TYR A 176 9.00 -22.81 -49.40
CA TYR A 176 8.75 -24.17 -49.91
C TYR A 176 7.26 -24.44 -50.14
N SER A 177 6.39 -24.10 -49.19
CA SER A 177 4.94 -24.31 -49.31
C SER A 177 4.27 -23.38 -50.34
N LYS A 178 4.78 -22.14 -50.47
CA LYS A 178 4.26 -21.11 -51.37
C LYS A 178 4.72 -21.35 -52.80
N ARG A 179 5.88 -22.00 -53.02
CA ARG A 179 6.30 -22.51 -54.33
C ARG A 179 5.37 -23.62 -54.85
N ALA A 180 4.75 -24.40 -53.95
CA ALA A 180 3.71 -25.38 -54.30
C ALA A 180 2.33 -24.73 -54.53
N HIS A 181 2.05 -23.57 -53.93
CA HIS A 181 0.74 -22.91 -54.01
C HIS A 181 0.64 -21.79 -55.06
N LEU A 182 1.77 -21.32 -55.62
CA LEU A 182 1.83 -20.29 -56.68
C LEU A 182 1.54 -20.82 -58.09
N GLN A 183 0.79 -21.92 -58.21
CA GLN A 183 0.25 -22.39 -59.50
C GLN A 183 -1.23 -22.10 -59.68
N ASN A 184 -1.89 -21.38 -58.75
CA ASN A 184 -3.28 -20.96 -58.93
C ASN A 184 -3.57 -19.55 -58.42
N ASN A 185 -3.82 -18.69 -59.41
CA ASN A 185 -4.72 -17.55 -59.43
C ASN A 185 -4.33 -16.20 -58.79
N ILE A 186 -4.16 -15.29 -59.75
CA ILE A 186 -4.17 -13.83 -59.74
C ILE A 186 -5.60 -13.31 -59.47
N CYS A 187 -5.80 -12.31 -58.61
CA CYS A 187 -6.19 -10.94 -59.00
C CYS A 187 -6.54 -10.04 -57.79
N ARG A 188 -6.29 -8.74 -57.98
CA ARG A 188 -6.39 -7.60 -57.04
C ARG A 188 -7.83 -7.15 -56.77
N LEU A 189 -8.05 -6.37 -55.69
CA LEU A 189 -8.47 -4.95 -55.78
C LEU A 189 -8.48 -4.21 -54.42
N ARG A 190 -8.12 -2.92 -54.49
CA ARG A 190 -8.04 -1.88 -53.42
C ARG A 190 -9.27 -0.97 -53.51
N LEU A 191 -9.76 -0.43 -52.39
CA LEU A 191 -10.60 0.79 -52.27
C LEU A 191 -10.56 1.30 -50.80
N PRO A 192 -11.00 2.54 -50.47
CA PRO A 192 -10.14 3.56 -49.85
C PRO A 192 -10.51 3.91 -48.39
N LEU A 193 -9.62 4.69 -47.78
CA LEU A 193 -9.68 5.28 -46.44
C LEU A 193 -10.91 6.17 -46.23
N LEU A 194 -11.69 5.84 -45.20
CA LEU A 194 -12.65 6.73 -44.55
C LEU A 194 -12.03 7.24 -43.25
N SER A 195 -11.87 8.56 -43.16
CA SER A 195 -11.45 9.27 -41.94
C SER A 195 -12.55 9.17 -40.88
N THR A 196 -12.24 8.55 -39.74
CA THR A 196 -13.09 8.57 -38.54
C THR A 196 -12.80 9.79 -37.68
N PRO A 197 -13.81 10.37 -37.00
CA PRO A 197 -13.65 11.57 -36.20
C PRO A 197 -12.83 11.26 -34.94
N VAL A 198 -11.90 12.16 -34.61
CA VAL A 198 -11.20 12.20 -33.33
C VAL A 198 -12.23 12.42 -32.23
N LYS A 199 -12.53 11.37 -31.45
CA LYS A 199 -13.30 11.49 -30.19
C LYS A 199 -12.32 11.59 -29.04
N GLN A 200 -12.51 12.64 -28.25
CA GLN A 200 -11.72 13.03 -27.10
C GLN A 200 -11.58 11.89 -26.07
N LYS A 201 -10.37 11.80 -25.50
CA LYS A 201 -9.99 11.01 -24.33
C LYS A 201 -11.04 11.16 -23.22
N ALA A 202 -11.51 10.04 -22.68
CA ALA A 202 -12.01 10.03 -21.31
C ALA A 202 -10.77 10.09 -20.39
N GLU A 203 -10.43 11.29 -19.92
CA GLU A 203 -9.47 11.49 -18.85
C GLU A 203 -10.14 11.10 -17.53
N HIS A 204 -9.63 10.09 -16.83
CA HIS A 204 -9.81 10.05 -15.38
C HIS A 204 -8.90 11.14 -14.81
N VAL A 205 -9.48 12.33 -14.64
CA VAL A 205 -8.79 13.50 -14.08
C VAL A 205 -8.68 13.31 -12.57
N TYR A 206 -7.48 13.00 -12.08
CA TYR A 206 -7.15 13.26 -10.67
C TYR A 206 -7.39 14.75 -10.44
N SER A 207 -8.36 15.07 -9.60
CA SER A 207 -8.88 16.41 -9.37
C SER A 207 -9.08 16.61 -7.88
N GLU A 208 -9.18 17.87 -7.42
CA GLU A 208 -9.46 18.20 -6.01
C GLU A 208 -10.70 17.48 -5.48
N PHE A 209 -11.66 17.13 -6.33
CA PHE A 209 -12.84 16.32 -5.97
C PHE A 209 -12.49 14.95 -5.38
N ALA A 210 -11.30 14.41 -5.66
CA ALA A 210 -10.83 13.18 -5.03
C ALA A 210 -10.77 13.31 -3.51
N TYR A 211 -10.49 14.51 -2.96
CA TYR A 211 -10.45 14.76 -1.52
C TYR A 211 -11.79 14.57 -0.80
N ASP A 212 -12.89 14.59 -1.55
CA ASP A 212 -14.24 14.40 -1.02
C ASP A 212 -14.80 12.99 -1.29
N ASP A 213 -14.09 12.15 -2.05
CA ASP A 213 -14.48 10.76 -2.36
C ASP A 213 -14.20 9.82 -1.18
N ILE A 214 -14.92 10.06 -0.09
CA ILE A 214 -14.79 9.36 1.19
C ILE A 214 -16.11 8.67 1.52
N THR A 215 -16.05 7.35 1.68
CA THR A 215 -17.17 6.54 2.12
C THR A 215 -17.29 6.60 3.63
N SER A 216 -18.45 7.01 4.13
CA SER A 216 -18.73 7.05 5.57
C SER A 216 -18.83 5.65 6.19
N LEU A 217 -18.31 5.48 7.40
CA LEU A 217 -18.52 4.29 8.24
C LEU A 217 -19.47 4.60 9.40
N SER A 218 -20.74 4.84 9.09
CA SER A 218 -21.74 5.29 10.08
C SER A 218 -21.99 4.30 11.23
N ASN A 219 -21.72 3.00 11.00
CA ASN A 219 -21.88 1.94 11.99
C ASN A 219 -20.52 1.41 12.50
N PHE A 220 -19.44 2.20 12.37
CA PHE A 220 -18.13 1.79 12.86
C PHE A 220 -18.14 1.62 14.38
N ASN A 221 -17.75 0.44 14.85
CA ASN A 221 -17.59 0.12 16.26
C ASN A 221 -16.11 -0.13 16.56
N LEU A 222 -15.51 0.85 17.24
CA LEU A 222 -14.09 0.86 17.61
C LEU A 222 -13.72 -0.36 18.47
N ASP A 223 -14.55 -0.74 19.45
CA ASP A 223 -14.25 -1.80 20.41
C ASP A 223 -14.12 -3.19 19.73
N THR A 224 -14.79 -3.35 18.59
CA THR A 224 -14.76 -4.61 17.82
C THR A 224 -13.80 -4.60 16.64
N ALA A 225 -13.35 -3.41 16.21
CA ALA A 225 -12.44 -3.27 15.08
C ALA A 225 -11.06 -3.82 15.44
N GLN A 226 -10.65 -4.90 14.80
CA GLN A 226 -9.33 -5.50 15.05
C GLN A 226 -8.24 -4.72 14.31
N PRO A 227 -7.02 -4.66 14.86
CA PRO A 227 -5.87 -4.09 14.15
C PRO A 227 -5.72 -4.75 12.77
N LEU A 228 -5.35 -3.94 11.77
CA LEU A 228 -4.94 -4.48 10.47
C LEU A 228 -3.86 -5.52 10.70
N LYS A 229 -3.81 -6.61 9.90
CA LYS A 229 -2.75 -7.62 9.94
C LYS A 229 -1.92 -7.58 8.67
N LEU A 230 -0.84 -6.81 8.67
CA LEU A 230 0.06 -6.72 7.52
C LEU A 230 1.02 -7.92 7.51
N ARG A 231 1.05 -8.66 6.40
CA ARG A 231 1.97 -9.81 6.17
C ARG A 231 2.73 -9.63 4.85
N PRO A 232 3.52 -8.56 4.67
CA PRO A 232 4.25 -8.28 3.43
C PRO A 232 5.53 -9.15 3.30
N PHE A 233 5.48 -10.38 3.80
CA PHE A 233 6.63 -11.27 3.90
C PHE A 233 6.91 -11.91 2.55
N LYS A 234 8.18 -11.88 2.13
CA LYS A 234 8.65 -12.36 0.84
C LYS A 234 9.91 -13.18 1.03
N PRO A 235 10.04 -14.36 0.39
CA PRO A 235 11.19 -15.25 0.57
C PRO A 235 12.50 -14.67 0.00
N LYS A 236 12.43 -13.63 -0.82
CA LYS A 236 13.58 -12.87 -1.30
C LYS A 236 13.32 -11.38 -1.14
N TYR A 237 14.29 -10.64 -0.62
CA TYR A 237 14.16 -9.20 -0.47
C TYR A 237 14.60 -8.47 -1.73
N HIS A 238 13.64 -7.84 -2.40
CA HIS A 238 13.92 -6.92 -3.49
C HIS A 238 13.63 -5.48 -3.05
N MET A 239 14.68 -4.67 -3.00
CA MET A 239 14.56 -3.23 -2.79
C MET A 239 13.85 -2.61 -4.01
N THR A 240 12.60 -2.20 -3.80
CA THR A 240 11.73 -1.54 -4.79
C THR A 240 10.86 -0.49 -4.11
N MET A 241 10.23 0.37 -4.90
CA MET A 241 9.25 1.34 -4.40
C MET A 241 8.03 0.65 -3.76
N ALA A 242 7.71 -0.60 -4.15
CA ALA A 242 6.64 -1.42 -3.59
C ALA A 242 5.28 -0.69 -3.42
N LEU A 243 4.96 0.22 -4.34
CA LEU A 243 3.75 1.02 -4.27
C LEU A 243 2.52 0.18 -4.63
N GLU A 244 1.49 0.34 -3.82
CA GLU A 244 0.15 -0.18 -3.98
C GLU A 244 -0.82 0.98 -4.17
N ASN A 245 -1.89 0.71 -4.91
CA ASN A 245 -3.00 1.66 -5.02
C ASN A 245 -3.70 1.78 -3.66
N ALA A 246 -4.07 3.00 -3.32
CA ALA A 246 -4.87 3.32 -2.15
C ALA A 246 -5.96 4.33 -2.55
N THR A 247 -6.96 4.44 -1.70
CA THR A 247 -7.95 5.52 -1.73
C THR A 247 -7.89 6.29 -0.43
N LEU A 248 -8.53 7.45 -0.34
CA LEU A 248 -8.60 8.19 0.93
C LEU A 248 -9.30 7.39 2.04
N ASN A 249 -10.15 6.43 1.67
CA ASN A 249 -10.77 5.50 2.62
C ASN A 249 -9.76 4.62 3.39
N ASP A 250 -8.55 4.48 2.84
CA ASP A 250 -7.42 3.72 3.43
C ASP A 250 -6.46 4.60 4.26
N LEU A 251 -6.69 5.92 4.34
CA LEU A 251 -5.72 6.88 4.88
C LEU A 251 -5.44 6.68 6.38
N ILE A 252 -6.48 6.54 7.20
CA ILE A 252 -6.35 6.38 8.65
C ILE A 252 -6.98 5.05 9.06
N ALA A 253 -6.18 4.18 9.69
CA ALA A 253 -6.66 2.95 10.30
C ALA A 253 -7.18 3.25 11.72
N MET A 254 -8.29 2.62 12.08
CA MET A 254 -8.89 2.69 13.41
C MET A 254 -9.13 1.27 13.91
N ASP A 255 -8.74 0.99 15.14
CA ASP A 255 -8.92 -0.30 15.79
C ASP A 255 -9.11 -0.14 17.30
N ASN A 256 -9.42 -1.24 17.97
CA ASN A 256 -9.73 -1.30 19.39
C ASN A 256 -8.59 -0.88 20.34
N THR A 257 -7.37 -0.68 19.85
CA THR A 257 -6.24 -0.18 20.66
C THR A 257 -6.08 1.35 20.59
N TYR A 258 -6.85 2.02 19.74
CA TYR A 258 -6.81 3.48 19.52
C TYR A 258 -6.83 4.30 20.82
N ARG A 259 -7.71 3.97 21.78
CA ARG A 259 -7.83 4.71 23.05
C ARG A 259 -6.53 4.67 23.85
N GLU A 260 -5.94 3.50 23.98
CA GLU A 260 -4.66 3.31 24.68
C GLU A 260 -3.53 4.03 23.95
N ARG A 261 -3.48 3.90 22.62
CA ARG A 261 -2.46 4.56 21.79
C ARG A 261 -2.53 6.09 21.92
N LEU A 262 -3.72 6.70 21.92
CA LEU A 262 -3.85 8.15 22.14
C LEU A 262 -3.34 8.61 23.52
N GLN A 263 -3.50 7.80 24.58
CA GLN A 263 -2.96 8.13 25.90
C GLN A 263 -1.42 8.13 25.90
N ILE A 264 -0.82 7.14 25.22
CA ILE A 264 0.63 7.07 25.07
C ILE A 264 1.13 8.26 24.25
N ARG A 265 0.49 8.54 23.10
CA ARG A 265 0.84 9.68 22.24
C ARG A 265 0.77 11.01 23.00
N SER A 266 -0.31 11.25 23.73
CA SER A 266 -0.47 12.48 24.53
C SER A 266 0.66 12.63 25.56
N ARG A 267 1.04 11.54 26.25
CA ARG A 267 2.15 11.55 27.20
C ARG A 267 3.50 11.82 26.53
N LEU A 268 3.75 11.25 25.36
CA LEU A 268 4.99 11.47 24.61
C LEU A 268 5.07 12.90 24.08
N ILE A 269 3.97 13.47 23.61
CA ILE A 269 3.91 14.88 23.19
C ILE A 269 4.21 15.82 24.37
N GLU A 270 3.77 15.48 25.57
CA GLU A 270 4.05 16.25 26.78
C GLU A 270 5.51 16.12 27.23
N LYS A 271 6.03 14.88 27.30
CA LYS A 271 7.34 14.59 27.93
C LYS A 271 8.52 14.64 26.96
N GLU A 272 8.32 14.17 25.74
CA GLU A 272 9.34 13.99 24.71
C GLU A 272 9.11 14.94 23.52
N ARG A 273 8.44 16.09 23.77
CA ARG A 273 7.99 17.04 22.73
C ARG A 273 9.06 17.34 21.69
N TYR A 274 10.29 17.58 22.15
CA TYR A 274 11.42 17.92 21.28
C TYR A 274 11.74 16.80 20.27
N GLU A 275 11.58 15.54 20.67
CA GLU A 275 11.89 14.39 19.83
C GLU A 275 10.74 14.02 18.90
N VAL A 276 9.49 14.22 19.33
CA VAL A 276 8.30 13.78 18.58
C VAL A 276 7.67 14.84 17.69
N LEU A 277 7.96 16.14 17.90
CA LEU A 277 7.29 17.23 17.19
C LEU A 277 8.26 18.30 16.67
N ALA A 278 8.07 18.68 15.40
CA ALA A 278 8.73 19.84 14.79
C ALA A 278 7.84 20.48 13.73
N CYS A 279 7.84 21.81 13.61
CA CYS A 279 7.27 22.50 12.47
C CYS A 279 8.12 23.71 12.08
N ASN A 280 8.77 23.67 10.92
CA ASN A 280 9.38 24.87 10.35
C ASN A 280 8.31 25.86 9.88
N SER A 281 8.66 27.14 9.84
CA SER A 281 7.78 28.22 9.34
C SER A 281 7.29 27.97 7.91
N GLU A 282 8.16 27.43 7.05
CA GLU A 282 7.84 27.10 5.65
C GLU A 282 6.82 25.96 5.50
N ALA A 283 6.69 25.09 6.50
CA ALA A 283 5.76 23.97 6.51
C ALA A 283 4.38 24.34 7.09
N VAL A 284 4.25 25.49 7.77
CA VAL A 284 3.01 25.90 8.43
C VAL A 284 1.80 25.88 7.49
N PRO A 285 1.86 26.40 6.25
CA PRO A 285 0.71 26.34 5.34
C PRO A 285 0.25 24.90 5.05
N ALA A 286 1.19 23.99 4.78
CA ALA A 286 0.89 22.58 4.50
C ALA A 286 0.33 21.85 5.73
N VAL A 287 0.85 22.16 6.92
CA VAL A 287 0.32 21.62 8.18
C VAL A 287 -1.12 22.09 8.42
N LEU A 288 -1.40 23.37 8.23
CA LEU A 288 -2.73 23.94 8.45
C LEU A 288 -3.74 23.44 7.41
N GLU A 289 -3.33 23.27 6.15
CA GLU A 289 -4.13 22.64 5.10
C GLU A 289 -4.52 21.20 5.47
N LEU A 290 -3.54 20.38 5.86
CA LEU A 290 -3.78 19.01 6.30
C LEU A 290 -4.70 18.98 7.53
N TYR A 291 -4.44 19.83 8.52
CA TYR A 291 -5.23 19.94 9.75
C TYR A 291 -6.69 20.26 9.44
N GLU A 292 -6.92 21.29 8.63
CA GLU A 292 -8.25 21.77 8.30
C GLU A 292 -9.04 20.70 7.54
N TRP A 293 -8.40 20.07 6.53
CA TRP A 293 -9.05 18.99 5.78
C TRP A 293 -9.35 17.76 6.65
N LEU A 294 -8.42 17.34 7.51
CA LEU A 294 -8.66 16.20 8.41
C LEU A 294 -9.81 16.46 9.38
N THR A 295 -9.84 17.64 10.00
CA THR A 295 -10.80 17.97 11.06
C THR A 295 -12.18 18.39 10.55
N ARG A 296 -12.25 19.06 9.39
CA ARG A 296 -13.52 19.51 8.80
C ARG A 296 -14.15 18.51 7.86
N THR A 297 -13.33 17.76 7.12
CA THR A 297 -13.81 16.89 6.04
C THR A 297 -13.61 15.43 6.42
N TYR A 298 -12.36 14.98 6.57
CA TYR A 298 -12.06 13.55 6.60
C TYR A 298 -12.65 12.82 7.82
N LEU A 299 -12.29 13.23 9.03
CA LEU A 299 -12.68 12.53 10.27
C LEU A 299 -14.20 12.48 10.48
N PRO A 300 -14.95 13.61 10.43
CA PRO A 300 -16.40 13.58 10.62
C PRO A 300 -17.13 12.84 9.49
N LEU A 301 -16.62 12.83 8.26
CA LEU A 301 -17.24 12.11 7.15
C LEU A 301 -16.95 10.61 7.22
N ARG A 302 -15.69 10.22 7.42
CA ARG A 302 -15.24 8.81 7.44
C ARG A 302 -15.69 8.07 8.70
N PHE A 303 -15.60 8.71 9.87
CA PHE A 303 -15.84 8.10 11.18
C PHE A 303 -16.86 8.90 12.02
N PRO A 304 -18.10 9.09 11.54
CA PRO A 304 -19.09 9.94 12.21
C PRO A 304 -19.54 9.41 13.58
N SER A 305 -19.31 8.12 13.90
CA SER A 305 -19.57 7.57 15.23
C SER A 305 -18.51 7.98 16.26
N LEU A 306 -17.32 8.38 15.82
CA LEU A 306 -16.21 8.78 16.69
C LEU A 306 -15.98 10.29 16.69
N TYR A 307 -16.25 10.95 15.56
CA TYR A 307 -16.03 12.38 15.41
C TYR A 307 -17.29 13.09 14.91
N ALA A 308 -17.67 14.16 15.59
CA ALA A 308 -18.82 14.96 15.20
C ALA A 308 -18.51 16.46 15.31
N ILE A 309 -18.84 17.23 14.27
CA ILE A 309 -18.78 18.69 14.36
C ILE A 309 -19.85 19.16 15.35
N THR A 310 -19.44 19.98 16.31
CA THR A 310 -20.36 20.55 17.30
C THR A 310 -21.38 21.48 16.65
N GLU A 311 -22.55 21.66 17.29
CA GLU A 311 -23.61 22.57 16.81
C GLU A 311 -23.10 24.01 16.56
N SER A 312 -22.09 24.44 17.32
CA SER A 312 -21.46 25.75 17.15
C SER A 312 -20.72 25.92 15.82
N GLY A 313 -20.39 24.82 15.13
CA GLY A 313 -19.55 24.82 13.93
C GLY A 313 -18.11 25.25 14.17
N LYS A 314 -17.64 25.32 15.43
CA LYS A 314 -16.28 25.79 15.78
C LYS A 314 -15.31 24.67 16.17
N HIS A 315 -15.84 23.54 16.61
CA HIS A 315 -15.05 22.42 17.10
C HIS A 315 -15.53 21.09 16.52
N LEU A 316 -14.60 20.17 16.31
CA LEU A 316 -14.82 18.74 16.15
C LEU A 316 -14.73 18.08 17.53
N ARG A 317 -15.73 17.29 17.90
CA ARG A 317 -15.70 16.49 19.12
C ARG A 317 -15.14 15.11 18.81
N ASN A 318 -14.14 14.68 19.56
CA ASN A 318 -13.70 13.29 19.61
C ASN A 318 -14.46 12.57 20.74
N HIS A 319 -15.39 11.68 20.40
CA HIS A 319 -16.22 10.95 21.36
C HIS A 319 -15.46 9.89 22.15
N VAL A 320 -14.25 9.51 21.71
CA VAL A 320 -13.44 8.53 22.43
C VAL A 320 -12.80 9.18 23.65
N THR A 321 -12.22 10.37 23.50
CA THR A 321 -11.46 11.08 24.55
C THR A 321 -12.22 12.26 25.17
N ASP A 322 -13.43 12.53 24.70
CA ASP A 322 -14.23 13.72 25.01
C ASP A 322 -13.51 15.06 24.71
N SER A 323 -12.51 15.03 23.83
CA SER A 323 -11.74 16.21 23.44
C SER A 323 -12.51 17.10 22.46
N LEU A 324 -12.38 18.42 22.62
CA LEU A 324 -12.88 19.42 21.68
C LEU A 324 -11.71 19.96 20.85
N ILE A 325 -11.71 19.64 19.56
CA ILE A 325 -10.67 19.98 18.60
C ILE A 325 -11.11 21.24 17.83
N PRO A 326 -10.39 22.36 17.86
CA PRO A 326 -10.73 23.55 17.08
C PRO A 326 -10.74 23.27 15.58
N LEU A 327 -11.73 23.77 14.83
CA LEU A 327 -11.77 23.60 13.36
C LEU A 327 -10.89 24.60 12.59
N HIS A 328 -10.27 25.55 13.28
CA HIS A 328 -9.38 26.54 12.66
C HIS A 328 -8.20 26.79 13.58
N MET A 329 -7.00 26.78 12.99
CA MET A 329 -5.72 26.96 13.68
C MET A 329 -4.86 27.93 12.89
N THR A 330 -3.97 28.64 13.59
CA THR A 330 -2.99 29.55 12.98
C THR A 330 -1.54 29.15 13.26
N HIS A 331 -1.31 28.21 14.19
CA HIS A 331 0.01 27.76 14.61
C HIS A 331 0.26 26.30 14.21
N GLY A 332 1.31 26.06 13.42
CA GLY A 332 1.60 24.72 12.89
C GLY A 332 1.96 23.69 13.96
N GLU A 333 2.79 24.04 14.95
CA GLU A 333 3.13 23.09 16.04
C GLU A 333 1.92 22.69 16.88
N GLU A 334 1.04 23.66 17.20
CA GLU A 334 -0.19 23.39 17.96
C GLU A 334 -1.16 22.51 17.15
N ALA A 335 -1.26 22.75 15.83
CA ALA A 335 -2.03 21.90 14.93
C ALA A 335 -1.49 20.45 14.90
N LEU A 336 -0.17 20.27 14.79
CA LEU A 336 0.47 18.93 14.81
C LEU A 336 0.29 18.22 16.16
N GLU A 337 0.38 18.94 17.27
CA GLU A 337 0.13 18.41 18.61
C GLU A 337 -1.31 17.91 18.75
N ILE A 338 -2.28 18.68 18.27
CA ILE A 338 -3.69 18.28 18.29
C ILE A 338 -3.93 17.06 17.39
N LEU A 339 -3.34 17.02 16.19
CA LEU A 339 -3.40 15.82 15.33
C LEU A 339 -2.77 14.61 16.03
N GLY A 340 -1.58 14.75 16.61
CA GLY A 340 -0.88 13.67 17.29
C GLY A 340 -1.62 13.13 18.51
N SER A 341 -2.31 13.98 19.27
CA SER A 341 -3.07 13.59 20.45
C SER A 341 -4.48 13.06 20.15
N ASN A 342 -4.99 13.25 18.92
CA ASN A 342 -6.36 12.84 18.55
C ASN A 342 -6.43 11.87 17.36
N ILE A 343 -5.33 11.62 16.68
CA ILE A 343 -5.23 10.69 15.57
C ILE A 343 -4.03 9.80 15.81
N ASP A 344 -4.30 8.51 15.79
CA ASP A 344 -3.29 7.48 15.96
C ASP A 344 -2.64 7.16 14.61
N THR A 345 -1.83 8.12 14.14
CA THR A 345 -1.13 8.08 12.85
C THR A 345 0.03 9.07 12.92
N GLU A 346 1.17 8.72 12.33
CA GLU A 346 2.33 9.60 12.23
C GLU A 346 2.22 10.49 10.99
N PHE A 347 2.55 11.76 11.13
CA PHE A 347 2.54 12.71 10.02
C PHE A 347 3.94 13.25 9.80
N LEU A 348 4.49 13.03 8.60
CA LEU A 348 5.77 13.58 8.15
C LEU A 348 5.49 14.41 6.89
N LEU A 349 5.74 15.71 6.95
CA LEU A 349 5.44 16.63 5.87
C LEU A 349 6.72 16.99 5.12
N LEU A 350 6.63 16.85 3.80
CA LEU A 350 7.71 17.17 2.88
C LEU A 350 7.38 18.45 2.11
N THR A 351 8.29 19.41 2.09
CA THR A 351 8.16 20.61 1.26
C THR A 351 9.22 20.67 0.16
N PRO A 352 8.92 21.28 -0.99
CA PRO A 352 9.90 21.52 -2.04
C PRO A 352 11.14 22.24 -1.52
N SER A 353 12.33 21.75 -1.89
CA SER A 353 13.58 22.43 -1.58
C SER A 353 13.76 23.64 -2.50
N PRO A 354 14.02 24.84 -1.96
CA PRO A 354 14.29 26.02 -2.78
C PRO A 354 15.70 26.02 -3.38
N PHE A 355 16.60 25.14 -2.89
CA PHE A 355 18.03 25.13 -3.25
C PHE A 355 18.49 23.86 -3.98
N ALA A 356 17.68 22.80 -3.96
CA ALA A 356 18.04 21.52 -4.57
C ALA A 356 17.12 21.22 -5.76
N SER A 357 17.64 21.51 -6.95
CA SER A 357 16.99 21.18 -8.21
C SER A 357 18.06 20.62 -9.15
N GLU A 358 17.93 19.36 -9.57
CA GLU A 358 18.90 18.77 -10.51
C GLU A 358 18.42 18.84 -11.95
N PRO A 359 19.31 19.11 -12.93
CA PRO A 359 18.98 19.01 -14.34
C PRO A 359 18.56 17.58 -14.66
N LEU A 360 17.38 17.41 -15.27
CA LEU A 360 16.80 16.11 -15.62
C LEU A 360 17.68 15.27 -16.57
N ASP A 361 18.59 15.91 -17.31
CA ASP A 361 19.45 15.32 -18.33
C ASP A 361 20.93 15.18 -17.91
N GLY A 362 21.28 15.58 -16.68
CA GLY A 362 22.67 15.65 -16.22
C GLY A 362 23.52 16.68 -16.99
N SER A 363 22.91 17.52 -17.83
CA SER A 363 23.60 18.57 -18.57
C SER A 363 23.53 19.88 -17.80
N SER A 364 24.64 20.63 -17.77
CA SER A 364 24.70 21.96 -17.14
C SER A 364 23.81 23.01 -17.82
N PHE A 365 23.08 22.64 -18.88
CA PHE A 365 22.29 23.52 -19.74
C PHE A 365 20.81 23.12 -19.85
N GLY A 366 20.36 22.08 -19.15
CA GLY A 366 18.96 21.64 -19.16
C GLY A 366 18.01 22.65 -18.52
N THR A 367 16.92 23.01 -19.21
CA THR A 367 15.89 23.95 -18.74
C THR A 367 14.88 23.32 -17.77
N THR A 368 14.97 22.02 -17.53
CA THR A 368 14.03 21.26 -16.70
C THR A 368 14.75 20.76 -15.46
N THR A 369 14.39 21.31 -14.31
CA THR A 369 14.94 20.91 -13.02
C THR A 369 13.94 20.04 -12.26
N GLN A 370 14.43 18.97 -11.64
CA GLN A 370 13.61 18.11 -10.81
C GLN A 370 13.56 18.65 -9.38
N THR A 371 12.36 19.00 -8.92
CA THR A 371 12.12 19.41 -7.53
C THR A 371 12.47 18.28 -6.56
N LYS A 372 13.40 18.53 -5.63
CA LYS A 372 13.67 17.64 -4.50
C LYS A 372 12.92 18.11 -3.26
N TYR A 373 12.66 17.20 -2.32
CA TYR A 373 11.83 17.46 -1.14
C TYR A 373 12.63 17.31 0.16
N LEU A 374 12.32 18.18 1.13
CA LEU A 374 12.88 18.22 2.48
C LEU A 374 11.83 17.79 3.50
N LEU A 375 12.22 17.07 4.55
CA LEU A 375 11.38 16.90 5.73
C LEU A 375 11.40 18.18 6.58
N THR A 376 10.27 18.87 6.69
CA THR A 376 10.21 20.22 7.31
C THR A 376 9.20 20.35 8.43
N ALA A 377 8.31 19.38 8.59
CA ALA A 377 7.49 19.23 9.77
C ALA A 377 7.15 17.77 10.04
N PHE A 378 6.96 17.43 11.32
CA PHE A 378 6.48 16.11 11.71
C PHE A 378 5.79 16.11 13.08
N ILE A 379 4.89 15.16 13.25
CA ILE A 379 4.51 14.60 14.54
C ILE A 379 4.67 13.08 14.42
N ASN A 380 5.68 12.55 15.11
CA ASN A 380 6.05 11.13 15.07
C ASN A 380 6.22 10.61 16.50
N CYS A 381 5.14 10.09 17.07
CA CYS A 381 5.13 9.58 18.45
C CYS A 381 5.71 8.17 18.53
N PHE A 382 5.61 7.36 17.47
CA PHE A 382 6.07 5.97 17.47
C PHE A 382 7.19 5.71 16.43
N PRO A 383 8.35 6.38 16.55
CA PRO A 383 9.50 6.09 15.70
C PRO A 383 9.99 4.65 15.92
N SER A 384 10.49 4.03 14.85
CA SER A 384 11.01 2.67 14.87
C SER A 384 12.50 2.63 14.53
N GLY A 385 13.33 2.86 15.55
CA GLY A 385 14.78 2.81 15.48
C GLY A 385 15.42 3.90 14.64
N PHE A 386 14.82 5.08 14.59
CA PHE A 386 15.47 6.29 14.09
C PHE A 386 14.92 7.55 14.75
N ASN A 387 15.81 8.51 15.00
CA ASN A 387 15.44 9.81 15.53
C ASN A 387 14.94 10.73 14.41
N THR A 388 13.65 11.10 14.42
CA THR A 388 13.05 11.93 13.34
C THR A 388 13.54 13.37 13.37
N ARG A 389 13.80 13.93 14.56
CA ARG A 389 14.36 15.27 14.73
C ARG A 389 15.70 15.43 14.01
N SER A 390 16.58 14.44 14.10
CA SER A 390 17.88 14.42 13.41
C SER A 390 17.77 14.44 11.88
N LYS A 391 16.57 14.14 11.33
CA LYS A 391 16.26 14.09 9.90
C LYS A 391 15.56 15.35 9.40
N LEU A 392 15.21 16.27 10.30
CA LEU A 392 14.61 17.56 9.93
C LEU A 392 15.57 18.34 9.02
N ASN A 393 15.04 19.01 8.00
CA ASN A 393 15.77 19.76 6.98
C ASN A 393 16.70 18.93 6.09
N GLN A 394 16.57 17.61 6.09
CA GLN A 394 17.31 16.75 5.18
C GLN A 394 16.47 16.43 3.95
N LEU A 395 17.15 16.31 2.80
CA LEU A 395 16.56 15.79 1.57
C LEU A 395 16.17 14.32 1.76
N LEU A 396 15.15 13.86 1.03
CA LEU A 396 14.77 12.44 1.02
C LEU A 396 15.96 11.49 0.86
N ALA A 397 16.89 11.78 -0.04
CA ALA A 397 18.10 11.00 -0.23
C ALA A 397 18.99 10.95 1.03
N ALA A 398 19.22 12.10 1.67
CA ALA A 398 20.03 12.20 2.88
C ALA A 398 19.39 11.49 4.08
N ILE A 399 18.06 11.54 4.21
CA ILE A 399 17.32 10.81 5.24
C ILE A 399 17.58 9.31 5.14
N HIS A 400 17.56 8.79 3.90
CA HIS A 400 17.73 7.37 3.58
C HIS A 400 19.17 6.95 3.32
N ALA A 401 20.16 7.84 3.46
CA ALA A 401 21.57 7.51 3.24
C ALA A 401 22.06 6.26 4.00
N PRO A 402 21.60 5.99 5.26
CA PRO A 402 22.01 4.78 5.97
C PRO A 402 21.45 3.46 5.42
N VAL A 403 20.51 3.50 4.45
CA VAL A 403 19.84 2.31 3.92
C VAL A 403 20.68 1.67 2.80
N PRO A 404 21.24 0.46 2.99
CA PRO A 404 22.12 -0.17 1.98
C PRO A 404 21.47 -0.31 0.60
N GLY A 405 22.08 0.29 -0.41
CA GLY A 405 21.62 0.24 -1.80
C GLY A 405 20.56 1.28 -2.18
N TYR A 406 20.11 2.15 -1.26
CA TYR A 406 19.08 3.15 -1.55
C TYR A 406 19.48 4.10 -2.69
N ALA A 407 20.67 4.71 -2.62
CA ALA A 407 21.13 5.68 -3.61
C ALA A 407 21.14 5.09 -5.03
N ALA A 408 21.69 3.88 -5.17
CA ALA A 408 21.78 3.19 -6.45
C ALA A 408 20.42 2.69 -6.98
N LYS A 409 19.51 2.25 -6.11
CA LYS A 409 18.32 1.47 -6.52
C LYS A 409 16.99 2.22 -6.42
N LEU A 410 16.88 3.21 -5.53
CA LEU A 410 15.61 3.87 -5.22
C LEU A 410 15.62 5.38 -5.38
N GLU A 411 16.73 6.06 -5.09
CA GLU A 411 16.77 7.53 -5.02
C GLU A 411 16.13 8.21 -6.22
N LYS A 412 16.62 7.94 -7.44
CA LYS A 412 16.06 8.52 -8.68
C LYS A 412 14.56 8.26 -8.84
N SER A 413 14.11 7.04 -8.50
CA SER A 413 12.70 6.68 -8.61
C SER A 413 11.83 7.35 -7.55
N MET A 414 12.36 7.55 -6.35
CA MET A 414 11.70 8.19 -5.22
C MET A 414 11.55 9.69 -5.48
N ASP A 415 12.63 10.37 -5.85
CA ASP A 415 12.61 11.79 -6.18
C ASP A 415 11.64 12.06 -7.34
N ARG A 416 11.63 11.18 -8.35
CA ARG A 416 10.70 11.33 -9.50
C ARG A 416 9.26 11.08 -9.10
N PHE A 417 9.03 10.15 -8.18
CA PHE A 417 7.70 9.87 -7.69
C PHE A 417 7.11 11.09 -6.96
N PHE A 418 7.85 11.67 -6.00
CA PHE A 418 7.37 12.84 -5.26
C PHE A 418 7.21 14.08 -6.12
N ALA A 419 8.15 14.33 -7.05
CA ALA A 419 8.06 15.47 -7.97
C ALA A 419 6.85 15.40 -8.92
N ASN A 420 6.31 14.20 -9.18
CA ASN A 420 5.22 13.99 -10.13
C ASN A 420 3.94 13.44 -9.48
N LEU A 421 3.83 13.44 -8.15
CA LEU A 421 2.64 12.94 -7.45
C LEU A 421 1.46 13.90 -7.69
N PRO A 422 0.39 13.50 -8.40
CA PRO A 422 -0.74 14.39 -8.67
C PRO A 422 -1.57 14.66 -7.42
N VAL A 423 -2.19 15.85 -7.36
CA VAL A 423 -3.17 16.21 -6.33
C VAL A 423 -4.31 15.17 -6.30
N GLY A 424 -4.71 14.77 -5.09
CA GLY A 424 -5.76 13.76 -4.89
C GLY A 424 -5.32 12.31 -5.12
N LYS A 425 -4.09 12.05 -5.57
CA LYS A 425 -3.56 10.68 -5.68
C LYS A 425 -2.89 10.26 -4.37
N ILE A 426 -3.39 9.16 -3.80
CA ILE A 426 -2.78 8.49 -2.65
C ILE A 426 -2.23 7.12 -3.05
N VAL A 427 -1.08 6.76 -2.48
CA VAL A 427 -0.48 5.44 -2.60
C VAL A 427 -0.14 4.92 -1.21
N LYS A 428 -0.04 3.60 -1.07
CA LYS A 428 0.46 2.97 0.15
C LYS A 428 1.58 2.01 -0.18
N ARG A 429 2.42 1.74 0.81
CA ARG A 429 3.44 0.68 0.76
C ARG A 429 3.65 0.14 2.16
N SER A 430 4.09 -1.10 2.24
CA SER A 430 4.46 -1.73 3.51
C SER A 430 5.99 -1.84 3.62
N ASN A 431 6.52 -1.57 4.81
CA ASN A 431 7.89 -1.91 5.19
C ASN A 431 7.85 -2.57 6.56
N TRP A 432 8.51 -3.70 6.74
CA TRP A 432 8.47 -4.47 7.99
C TRP A 432 9.86 -4.55 8.63
N SER A 433 9.87 -4.74 9.94
CA SER A 433 11.07 -4.98 10.75
C SER A 433 10.69 -5.83 11.98
N ILE A 434 11.70 -6.28 12.72
CA ILE A 434 11.54 -6.94 14.01
C ILE A 434 12.08 -5.97 15.07
N SER A 435 11.26 -5.68 16.07
CA SER A 435 11.69 -4.98 17.28
C SER A 435 11.80 -6.00 18.42
N THR A 436 12.90 -5.97 19.15
CA THR A 436 13.21 -6.94 20.22
C THR A 436 12.80 -6.46 21.62
N ASN A 437 12.31 -5.23 21.75
CA ASN A 437 11.89 -4.65 23.03
C ASN A 437 10.37 -4.38 23.13
N GLY A 438 9.65 -4.40 22.02
CA GLY A 438 8.21 -4.15 21.96
C GLY A 438 7.80 -2.69 22.21
N GLU A 439 8.77 -1.77 22.30
CA GLU A 439 8.51 -0.36 22.60
C GLU A 439 8.00 0.39 21.37
N LEU A 440 6.91 1.15 21.55
CA LEU A 440 6.37 1.99 20.48
C LEU A 440 7.22 3.22 20.22
N PHE A 441 7.88 3.78 21.24
CA PHE A 441 8.77 4.93 21.13
C PHE A 441 10.23 4.47 21.15
N CYS A 442 10.84 4.32 19.97
CA CYS A 442 12.17 3.77 19.81
C CYS A 442 13.00 4.65 18.85
N LEU A 443 13.90 5.48 19.40
CA LEU A 443 14.71 6.41 18.61
C LEU A 443 15.96 5.77 17.98
N GLU A 444 16.38 4.62 18.48
CA GLU A 444 17.55 3.88 18.02
C GLU A 444 17.41 2.39 18.31
N GLY A 445 18.28 1.57 17.73
CA GLY A 445 18.34 0.15 18.06
C GLY A 445 17.55 -0.78 17.14
N ASN A 446 16.63 -0.34 16.29
CA ASN A 446 16.04 -1.25 15.26
C ASN A 446 16.86 -1.33 13.97
N HIS A 447 17.89 -0.49 13.83
CA HIS A 447 18.81 -0.51 12.70
C HIS A 447 20.26 -0.58 13.16
N MET A 448 21.14 -1.05 12.28
CA MET A 448 22.57 -1.24 12.57
C MET A 448 23.43 -1.03 11.31
N SER A 449 24.59 -0.41 11.46
CA SER A 449 25.61 -0.31 10.41
C SER A 449 26.62 -1.46 10.49
N GLU A 450 27.43 -1.63 9.44
CA GLU A 450 28.54 -2.61 9.47
C GLU A 450 29.58 -2.26 10.54
N GLU A 451 29.78 -0.96 10.80
CA GLU A 451 30.68 -0.47 11.85
C GLU A 451 30.18 -0.85 13.25
N ASP A 452 28.87 -0.68 13.51
CA ASP A 452 28.23 -1.07 14.76
C ASP A 452 28.36 -2.59 15.01
N LEU A 453 28.18 -3.39 13.95
CA LEU A 453 28.34 -4.84 14.02
C LEU A 453 29.79 -5.22 14.35
N ALA A 454 30.76 -4.62 13.65
CA ALA A 454 32.18 -4.85 13.89
C ALA A 454 32.58 -4.46 15.32
N GLN A 455 32.03 -3.35 15.84
CA GLN A 455 32.26 -2.94 17.21
C GLN A 455 31.67 -3.93 18.22
N LYS A 456 30.41 -4.37 18.03
CA LYS A 456 29.78 -5.38 18.88
C LYS A 456 30.56 -6.70 18.92
N GLN A 457 31.01 -7.17 17.75
CA GLN A 457 31.84 -8.37 17.64
C GLN A 457 33.18 -8.21 18.37
N LYS A 458 33.80 -7.02 18.29
CA LYS A 458 35.06 -6.74 18.97
C LYS A 458 34.96 -6.76 20.50
N ILE A 459 33.82 -6.39 21.06
CA ILE A 459 33.59 -6.38 22.51
C ILE A 459 32.88 -7.64 23.03
N GLU A 460 32.66 -8.63 22.15
CA GLU A 460 31.93 -9.87 22.48
C GLU A 460 30.57 -9.60 23.16
N ALA A 461 29.90 -8.52 22.77
CA ALA A 461 28.61 -8.14 23.36
C ALA A 461 27.49 -9.01 22.78
N GLU A 462 27.09 -10.02 23.53
CA GLU A 462 25.87 -10.78 23.28
C GLU A 462 24.64 -9.98 23.72
N GLU A 463 23.59 -10.01 22.89
CA GLU A 463 22.32 -9.37 23.19
C GLU A 463 21.27 -10.44 23.45
N GLU A 464 20.77 -10.48 24.68
CA GLU A 464 19.69 -11.40 25.05
C GLU A 464 18.37 -10.92 24.42
N ILE A 465 17.79 -11.76 23.57
CA ILE A 465 16.50 -11.48 22.93
C ILE A 465 15.37 -12.09 23.77
N ASP A 466 14.52 -11.22 24.31
CA ASP A 466 13.27 -11.58 24.98
C ASP A 466 12.18 -11.78 23.93
N LEU A 467 11.84 -13.05 23.63
CA LEU A 467 10.90 -13.39 22.57
C LEU A 467 9.46 -13.00 22.91
N ASP A 468 9.12 -12.89 24.20
CA ASP A 468 7.80 -12.43 24.65
C ASP A 468 7.60 -10.93 24.40
N LYS A 469 8.68 -10.15 24.32
CA LYS A 469 8.65 -8.73 23.94
C LYS A 469 8.93 -8.48 22.47
N THR A 470 9.33 -9.51 21.72
CA THR A 470 9.68 -9.35 20.31
C THR A 470 8.43 -9.25 19.45
N VAL A 471 8.37 -8.22 18.60
CA VAL A 471 7.21 -7.90 17.75
C VAL A 471 7.61 -7.59 16.31
N THR A 472 6.70 -7.78 15.37
CA THR A 472 6.76 -7.16 14.05
C THR A 472 5.62 -6.17 13.88
N TYR A 473 5.94 -4.91 13.58
CA TYR A 473 5.03 -3.78 13.77
C TYR A 473 4.54 -3.70 15.22
N GLN A 474 3.34 -4.21 15.49
CA GLN A 474 2.74 -4.31 16.83
C GLN A 474 2.22 -5.73 17.11
N TYR A 475 2.47 -6.70 16.24
CA TYR A 475 2.04 -8.08 16.46
C TYR A 475 3.11 -8.85 17.23
N PRO A 476 2.78 -9.46 18.38
CA PRO A 476 3.66 -10.40 19.06
C PRO A 476 4.06 -11.55 18.12
N LEU A 477 5.33 -11.98 18.15
CA LEU A 477 5.76 -13.11 17.32
C LEU A 477 4.97 -14.40 17.61
N ARG A 478 4.53 -14.56 18.87
CA ARG A 478 3.66 -15.66 19.29
C ARG A 478 2.37 -15.72 18.47
N GLU A 479 1.75 -14.57 18.19
CA GLU A 479 0.55 -14.50 17.37
C GLU A 479 0.82 -15.01 15.95
N LEU A 480 1.93 -14.59 15.33
CA LEU A 480 2.31 -15.02 13.98
C LEU A 480 2.60 -16.51 13.90
N ARG A 481 3.26 -17.06 14.93
CA ARG A 481 3.51 -18.49 15.06
C ARG A 481 2.19 -19.26 15.19
N ASP A 482 1.35 -18.87 16.13
CA ASP A 482 0.12 -19.58 16.48
C ASP A 482 -0.94 -19.48 15.36
N GLU A 483 -0.93 -18.41 14.56
CA GLU A 483 -1.80 -18.28 13.37
C GLU A 483 -1.24 -18.98 12.10
N GLY A 484 -0.08 -19.65 12.19
CA GLY A 484 0.53 -20.41 11.10
C GLY A 484 1.33 -19.59 10.10
N SER A 485 1.60 -18.31 10.39
CA SER A 485 2.46 -17.44 9.56
C SER A 485 3.95 -17.54 9.89
N GLY A 486 4.33 -18.37 10.86
CA GLY A 486 5.70 -18.50 11.36
C GLY A 486 6.71 -18.89 10.28
N GLU A 487 6.41 -19.92 9.47
CA GLU A 487 7.31 -20.39 8.42
C GLU A 487 7.53 -19.32 7.34
N VAL A 488 6.45 -18.65 6.92
CA VAL A 488 6.50 -17.58 5.91
C VAL A 488 7.37 -16.41 6.39
N LEU A 489 7.25 -16.03 7.66
CA LEU A 489 8.11 -14.99 8.23
C LEU A 489 9.56 -15.49 8.36
N ALA A 490 9.79 -16.73 8.77
CA ALA A 490 11.13 -17.30 8.85
C ALA A 490 11.84 -17.32 7.49
N GLU A 491 11.15 -17.73 6.43
CA GLU A 491 11.64 -17.64 5.05
C GLU A 491 11.95 -16.20 4.64
N ALA A 492 11.11 -15.24 5.03
CA ALA A 492 11.35 -13.83 4.72
C ALA A 492 12.52 -13.23 5.50
N ILE A 493 12.79 -13.71 6.72
CA ILE A 493 13.96 -13.35 7.51
C ILE A 493 15.24 -13.82 6.81
N ASP A 494 15.27 -15.08 6.34
CA ASP A 494 16.38 -15.59 5.53
C ASP A 494 16.50 -14.82 4.20
N GLY A 495 15.35 -14.45 3.63
CA GLY A 495 15.23 -13.65 2.42
C GLY A 495 15.85 -12.26 2.48
N LEU A 496 16.12 -11.69 3.67
CA LEU A 496 16.79 -10.39 3.81
C LEU A 496 18.21 -10.37 3.25
N GLY A 497 18.92 -11.50 3.34
CA GLY A 497 20.25 -11.68 2.75
C GLY A 497 20.24 -12.07 1.27
N LEU A 498 19.04 -12.33 0.72
CA LEU A 498 18.84 -12.73 -0.66
C LEU A 498 18.24 -11.59 -1.49
N GLY A 499 18.47 -11.63 -2.80
CA GLY A 499 17.86 -10.67 -3.73
C GLY A 499 18.72 -9.42 -3.93
N SER A 500 18.07 -8.26 -4.03
CA SER A 500 18.70 -7.08 -4.62
C SER A 500 19.42 -6.16 -3.63
N ALA A 501 19.33 -6.40 -2.32
CA ALA A 501 20.02 -5.61 -1.29
C ALA A 501 20.46 -6.45 -0.08
N PRO A 502 21.47 -7.31 -0.21
CA PRO A 502 21.91 -8.23 0.86
C PRO A 502 22.32 -7.53 2.18
N GLY A 503 22.77 -6.28 2.10
CA GLY A 503 23.08 -5.46 3.28
C GLY A 503 21.89 -5.21 4.21
N MET A 504 20.65 -5.51 3.79
CA MET A 504 19.49 -5.45 4.68
C MET A 504 19.59 -6.40 5.87
N THR A 505 20.34 -7.49 5.74
CA THR A 505 20.61 -8.44 6.83
C THR A 505 21.21 -7.74 8.04
N ILE A 506 22.19 -6.86 7.82
CA ILE A 506 22.82 -6.07 8.88
C ILE A 506 21.93 -4.89 9.24
N TYR A 507 21.45 -4.15 8.24
CA TYR A 507 20.64 -2.94 8.45
C TYR A 507 19.39 -3.18 9.30
N LYS A 508 18.68 -4.30 9.10
CA LYS A 508 17.50 -4.68 9.91
C LYS A 508 17.85 -5.57 11.12
N ARG A 509 19.15 -5.70 11.45
CA ARG A 509 19.66 -6.46 12.60
C ARG A 509 19.34 -7.96 12.58
N GLN A 510 19.06 -8.54 11.41
CA GLN A 510 18.81 -9.97 11.28
C GLN A 510 19.98 -10.79 11.85
N VAL A 511 21.21 -10.31 11.71
CA VAL A 511 22.41 -10.97 12.27
C VAL A 511 22.42 -11.07 13.80
N ILE A 512 21.57 -10.33 14.51
CA ILE A 512 21.48 -10.33 15.98
C ILE A 512 20.33 -11.23 16.45
N TRP A 513 19.12 -11.00 15.95
CA TRP A 513 17.91 -11.69 16.42
C TRP A 513 17.46 -12.84 15.53
N GLY A 514 18.00 -12.95 14.31
CA GLY A 514 17.47 -13.78 13.23
C GLY A 514 17.32 -15.26 13.57
N ASP A 515 18.37 -15.88 14.09
CA ASP A 515 18.35 -17.33 14.36
C ASP A 515 17.40 -17.68 15.51
N LYS A 516 17.44 -16.92 16.61
CA LYS A 516 16.53 -17.14 17.76
C LYS A 516 15.07 -16.90 17.39
N VAL A 517 14.78 -15.83 16.63
CA VAL A 517 13.42 -15.53 16.16
C VAL A 517 12.91 -16.61 15.23
N LYS A 518 13.71 -17.09 14.27
CA LYS A 518 13.30 -18.17 13.36
C LYS A 518 13.03 -19.47 14.12
N ALA A 519 13.91 -19.86 15.04
CA ALA A 519 13.72 -21.07 15.85
C ALA A 519 12.39 -21.01 16.64
N PHE A 520 12.08 -19.85 17.22
CA PHE A 520 10.80 -19.64 17.92
C PHE A 520 9.58 -19.74 16.98
N LEU A 521 9.66 -19.09 15.81
CA LEU A 521 8.58 -19.11 14.81
C LEU A 521 8.32 -20.52 14.25
N LYS A 522 9.34 -21.38 14.22
CA LYS A 522 9.24 -22.79 13.81
C LYS A 522 8.82 -23.74 14.94
N GLY A 523 8.71 -23.24 16.17
CA GLY A 523 8.39 -24.04 17.35
C GLY A 523 9.55 -24.94 17.82
N GLU A 524 10.79 -24.60 17.44
CA GLU A 524 12.00 -25.31 17.85
C GLU A 524 12.43 -24.94 19.29
N ILE A 525 12.06 -23.72 19.73
CA ILE A 525 12.29 -23.20 21.08
C ILE A 525 11.04 -22.49 21.61
N ASP A 526 10.94 -22.41 22.94
CA ASP A 526 9.97 -21.58 23.63
C ASP A 526 10.45 -20.13 23.76
N ALA A 527 9.54 -19.24 24.16
CA ALA A 527 9.82 -17.81 24.33
C ALA A 527 10.77 -17.52 25.50
#